data_AF-A0A0A7EP14-F1
#
_entry.id   AF-A0A0A7EP14-F1
#
_cell.length_a   1.000
_cell.length_b   1.000
_cell.length_c   1.000
_cell.angle_alpha   90.00
_cell.angle_beta   90.00
_cell.angle_gamma   90.00
#
_symmetry.space_group_name_H-M   'P 1'
#
loop_
_entity.id
_entity.type
_entity.pdbx_description
1 polymer ?
#
loop_
_entity_poly.entity_id
_entity_poly.type
_entity_poly.pdbx_seq_one_letter_code
_entity_poly.pdbx_strand_id
1 'polypeptide(L)'
;PTVMPGLFHRTILLSGSALSSWALVEDPVNYAVKLAKEVNCSIPEDVGKDHEAIVDCLRDTPLEELLQADVIAPAYLSAFGPSVDGVVIKTDFAKELVTYFKPQDLQNFVGPVNANMKRSETTLDPKGNELPT
;
A
#
# COMPACT_ATOMS: atom_id res chain seq x y z
N PRO A 1 6.69 21.22 -6.50
CA PRO A 1 6.14 20.24 -5.53
C PRO A 1 4.82 19.72 -6.08
N THR A 2 4.58 18.41 -6.06
CA THR A 2 3.36 17.76 -6.58
C THR A 2 2.12 18.07 -5.76
N VAL A 3 2.28 18.48 -4.50
CA VAL A 3 1.24 19.06 -3.65
C VAL A 3 1.47 20.56 -3.46
N MET A 4 0.43 21.35 -3.76
CA MET A 4 0.46 22.81 -3.57
C MET A 4 0.03 23.18 -2.14
N PRO A 5 0.84 23.93 -1.37
CA PRO A 5 0.43 24.43 -0.06
C PRO A 5 -0.83 25.30 -0.17
N GLY A 6 -1.72 25.20 0.83
CA GLY A 6 -2.91 26.07 0.91
C GLY A 6 -4.15 25.58 0.15
N LEU A 7 -4.13 24.39 -0.46
CA LEU A 7 -5.32 23.82 -1.12
C LEU A 7 -6.44 23.50 -0.11
N PHE A 8 -6.07 23.01 1.07
CA PHE A 8 -6.97 22.68 2.16
C PHE A 8 -6.42 23.20 3.48
N HIS A 9 -7.32 23.55 4.40
CA HIS A 9 -6.95 24.07 5.72
C HIS A 9 -7.10 23.04 6.84
N ARG A 10 -8.01 22.06 6.67
CA ARG A 10 -8.34 21.03 7.66
C ARG A 10 -8.76 19.76 6.93
N THR A 11 -8.50 18.62 7.56
CA THR A 11 -8.92 17.29 7.12
C THR A 11 -9.54 16.54 8.29
N ILE A 12 -10.49 15.65 8.02
CA ILE A 12 -11.06 14.73 9.01
C ILE A 12 -10.87 13.33 8.45
N LEU A 13 -10.22 12.45 9.22
CA LEU A 13 -10.02 11.05 8.87
C LEU A 13 -10.99 10.20 9.69
N LEU A 14 -11.84 9.42 9.03
CA LEU A 14 -12.79 8.52 9.69
C LEU A 14 -12.42 7.07 9.39
N SER A 15 -12.12 6.30 10.44
CA SER A 15 -11.89 4.85 10.38
C SER A 15 -10.83 4.39 9.36
N GLY A 16 -9.82 5.21 9.08
CA GLY A 16 -8.74 4.88 8.14
C GLY A 16 -7.48 5.71 8.37
N SER A 17 -6.32 5.16 8.02
CA SER A 17 -5.01 5.80 8.13
C SER A 17 -4.11 5.40 6.97
N ALA A 18 -3.21 6.30 6.56
CA ALA A 18 -2.15 6.00 5.58
C ALA A 18 -1.16 4.94 6.08
N LEU A 19 -1.18 4.60 7.38
CA LEU A 19 -0.35 3.56 7.99
C LEU A 19 -1.08 2.20 8.11
N SER A 20 -2.32 2.09 7.65
CA SER A 20 -3.04 0.82 7.63
C SER A 20 -2.45 -0.13 6.56
N SER A 21 -2.47 -1.44 6.82
CA SER A 21 -1.89 -2.45 5.91
C SER A 21 -2.50 -2.44 4.51
N TRP A 22 -3.77 -2.02 4.38
CA TRP A 22 -4.50 -1.91 3.13
C TRP A 22 -4.40 -0.53 2.46
N ALA A 23 -3.68 0.43 3.06
CA ALA A 23 -3.60 1.79 2.52
C ALA A 23 -2.58 1.94 1.40
N LEU A 24 -1.61 1.03 1.32
CA LEU A 24 -0.54 1.05 0.33
C LEU A 24 -0.38 -0.34 -0.31
N VAL A 25 -0.11 -0.36 -1.61
CA VAL A 25 0.21 -1.58 -2.35
C VAL A 25 1.69 -1.91 -2.16
N GLU A 26 1.98 -3.10 -1.64
CA GLU A 26 3.36 -3.54 -1.36
C GLU A 26 4.15 -3.86 -2.64
N ASP A 27 3.53 -4.55 -3.60
CA ASP A 27 4.17 -4.99 -4.85
C ASP A 27 3.32 -4.64 -6.08
N PRO A 28 3.27 -3.35 -6.46
CA PRO A 28 2.41 -2.88 -7.54
C PRO A 28 2.80 -3.45 -8.90
N VAL A 29 4.09 -3.75 -9.12
CA VAL A 29 4.59 -4.28 -10.41
C VAL A 29 4.07 -5.70 -10.63
N ASN A 30 4.11 -6.54 -9.59
CA ASN A 30 3.62 -7.91 -9.69
C ASN A 30 2.10 -7.97 -9.92
N TYR A 31 1.32 -7.12 -9.25
CA TYR A 31 -0.13 -7.03 -9.50
C TYR A 31 -0.45 -6.53 -10.91
N ALA A 32 0.32 -5.56 -11.45
CA ALA A 32 0.18 -5.11 -12.83
C ALA A 32 0.49 -6.23 -13.84
N VAL A 33 1.56 -7.00 -13.62
CA VAL A 33 1.90 -8.15 -14.46
C VAL A 33 0.84 -9.26 -14.36
N LYS A 34 0.28 -9.49 -13.16
CA LYS A 34 -0.80 -10.46 -12.99
C LYS A 34 -2.05 -10.03 -13.75
N LEU A 35 -2.43 -8.75 -13.68
CA LEU A 35 -3.54 -8.22 -14.49
C LEU A 35 -3.27 -8.39 -15.99
N ALA A 36 -2.08 -8.05 -16.45
CA ALA A 36 -1.68 -8.20 -17.85
C ALA A 36 -1.79 -9.66 -18.33
N LYS A 37 -1.47 -10.63 -17.48
CA LYS A 37 -1.66 -12.07 -17.78
C LYS A 37 -3.13 -12.42 -17.98
N GLU A 38 -4.00 -11.96 -17.09
CA GLU A 38 -5.44 -12.27 -17.13
C GLU A 38 -6.11 -11.73 -18.40
N VAL A 39 -5.67 -10.57 -18.90
CA VAL A 39 -6.19 -9.98 -20.15
C VAL A 39 -5.37 -10.33 -21.40
N ASN A 40 -4.50 -11.34 -21.31
CA ASN A 40 -3.68 -11.87 -22.43
C ASN A 40 -2.72 -10.85 -23.07
N CYS A 41 -2.21 -9.88 -22.30
CA CYS A 41 -1.15 -8.99 -22.75
C CYS A 41 0.23 -9.69 -22.79
N SER A 42 1.10 -9.21 -23.69
CA SER A 42 2.48 -9.72 -23.81
C SER A 42 3.33 -9.24 -22.64
N ILE A 43 4.17 -10.13 -22.10
CA ILE A 43 5.02 -9.81 -20.94
C ILE A 43 6.48 -9.88 -21.38
N PRO A 44 7.22 -8.76 -21.29
CA PRO A 44 8.63 -8.72 -21.63
C PRO A 44 9.47 -9.52 -20.61
N GLU A 45 10.66 -9.94 -21.03
CA GLU A 45 11.61 -10.64 -20.14
C GLU A 45 12.07 -9.75 -18.98
N ASP A 46 12.27 -8.44 -19.23
CA ASP A 46 12.64 -7.46 -18.22
C ASP A 46 11.53 -6.41 -18.02
N VAL A 47 10.61 -6.72 -17.10
CA VAL A 47 9.49 -5.84 -16.73
C VAL A 47 9.98 -4.48 -16.18
N GLY A 48 11.18 -4.40 -15.61
CA GLY A 48 11.71 -3.15 -15.09
C GLY A 48 12.05 -2.14 -16.19
N LYS A 49 12.55 -2.63 -17.33
CA LYS A 49 12.95 -1.79 -18.47
C LYS A 49 11.83 -1.58 -19.48
N ASP A 50 11.03 -2.62 -19.74
CA ASP A 50 10.09 -2.66 -20.86
C ASP A 50 8.62 -2.62 -20.42
N HIS A 51 8.33 -2.06 -19.23
CA HIS A 51 6.97 -1.96 -18.69
C HIS A 51 5.99 -1.19 -19.60
N GLU A 52 6.48 -0.29 -20.46
CA GLU A 52 5.65 0.48 -21.40
C GLU A 52 4.81 -0.42 -22.31
N ALA A 53 5.34 -1.56 -22.76
CA ALA A 53 4.61 -2.51 -23.61
C ALA A 53 3.39 -3.12 -22.90
N ILE A 54 3.51 -3.38 -21.59
CA ILE A 54 2.38 -3.85 -20.77
C ILE A 54 1.35 -2.73 -20.63
N VAL A 55 1.80 -1.51 -20.33
CA VAL A 55 0.92 -0.35 -20.13
C VAL A 55 0.14 -0.01 -21.39
N ASP A 56 0.76 -0.04 -22.56
CA ASP A 56 0.09 0.24 -23.83
C ASP A 56 -0.98 -0.81 -24.15
N CYS A 57 -0.68 -2.10 -23.93
CA CYS A 57 -1.68 -3.16 -24.08
C CYS A 57 -2.87 -2.98 -23.12
N LEU A 58 -2.61 -2.67 -21.84
CA LEU A 58 -3.66 -2.43 -20.85
C LEU A 58 -4.52 -1.21 -21.17
N ARG A 59 -3.98 -0.19 -21.84
CA ARG A 59 -4.73 0.99 -22.29
C ARG A 59 -5.71 0.67 -23.43
N ASP A 60 -5.35 -0.28 -24.29
CA ASP A 60 -6.19 -0.72 -25.41
C ASP A 60 -7.25 -1.77 -25.00
N THR A 61 -7.06 -2.40 -23.84
CA THR A 61 -7.99 -3.40 -23.30
C THR A 61 -9.29 -2.73 -22.83
N PRO A 62 -10.48 -3.26 -23.18
CA PRO A 62 -11.74 -2.68 -22.73
C PRO A 62 -11.88 -2.80 -21.21
N LEU A 63 -12.44 -1.75 -20.59
CA LEU A 63 -12.59 -1.66 -19.13
C LEU A 63 -13.32 -2.85 -18.52
N GLU A 64 -14.32 -3.41 -19.20
CA GLU A 64 -15.06 -4.57 -18.72
C GLU A 64 -14.15 -5.79 -18.52
N GLU A 65 -13.20 -6.04 -19.43
CA GLU A 65 -12.24 -7.13 -19.29
C GLU A 65 -11.26 -6.89 -18.14
N LEU A 66 -10.81 -5.64 -17.97
CA LEU A 66 -9.94 -5.26 -16.84
C LEU A 66 -10.63 -5.45 -15.48
N LEU A 67 -11.94 -5.17 -15.39
CA LEU A 67 -12.71 -5.34 -14.16
C LEU A 67 -13.07 -6.79 -13.86
N GLN A 68 -13.15 -7.64 -14.88
CA GLN A 68 -13.43 -9.07 -14.74
C GLN A 68 -12.19 -9.90 -14.39
N ALA A 69 -10.98 -9.35 -14.55
CA ALA A 69 -9.72 -10.04 -14.26
C ALA A 69 -9.58 -10.42 -12.77
N ASP A 70 -9.15 -11.66 -12.50
CA ASP A 70 -9.05 -12.19 -11.14
C ASP A 70 -7.71 -11.86 -10.46
N VAL A 71 -7.60 -10.64 -9.94
CA VAL A 71 -6.41 -10.16 -9.23
C VAL A 71 -6.69 -10.00 -7.73
N ILE A 72 -6.65 -11.12 -7.00
CA ILE A 72 -6.85 -11.14 -5.55
C ILE A 72 -5.57 -10.79 -4.79
N ALA A 73 -5.68 -9.84 -3.86
CA ALA A 73 -4.65 -9.59 -2.85
C ALA A 73 -4.84 -10.48 -1.60
N PRO A 74 -3.77 -10.77 -0.84
CA PRO A 74 -3.87 -11.42 0.46
C PRO A 74 -4.77 -10.65 1.43
N ALA A 75 -5.22 -11.34 2.47
CA ALA A 75 -6.04 -10.74 3.52
C ALA A 75 -5.36 -9.48 4.11
N TYR A 76 -6.15 -8.42 4.30
CA TYR A 76 -5.73 -7.13 4.87
C TYR A 76 -4.78 -6.27 4.01
N LEU A 77 -4.49 -6.68 2.78
CA LEU A 77 -3.71 -5.93 1.79
C LEU A 77 -4.60 -5.48 0.63
N SER A 78 -4.02 -4.74 -0.32
CA SER A 78 -4.71 -4.28 -1.53
C SER A 78 -3.88 -4.57 -2.78
N ALA A 79 -4.54 -5.03 -3.84
CA ALA A 79 -3.89 -5.30 -5.12
C ALA A 79 -3.70 -4.01 -5.93
N PHE A 80 -4.71 -3.15 -5.90
CA PHE A 80 -4.70 -1.84 -6.55
C PHE A 80 -4.99 -0.75 -5.52
N GLY A 81 -4.21 0.33 -5.58
CA GLY A 81 -4.25 1.40 -4.60
C GLY A 81 -3.02 2.29 -4.69
N PRO A 82 -2.82 3.20 -3.71
CA PRO A 82 -1.63 4.02 -3.64
C PRO A 82 -0.35 3.17 -3.56
N SER A 83 0.71 3.60 -4.23
CA SER A 83 2.04 2.98 -4.16
C SER A 83 3.11 4.04 -3.95
N VAL A 84 4.29 3.62 -3.47
CA VAL A 84 5.44 4.51 -3.32
C VAL A 84 6.06 4.75 -4.69
N ASP A 85 5.77 5.90 -5.29
CA ASP A 85 6.24 6.30 -6.62
C ASP A 85 7.48 7.23 -6.59
N GLY A 86 7.83 7.76 -5.41
CA GLY A 86 8.91 8.73 -5.23
C GLY A 86 8.59 10.15 -5.70
N VAL A 87 7.39 10.39 -6.23
CA VAL A 87 6.95 11.68 -6.79
C VAL A 87 5.78 12.26 -5.99
N VAL A 88 4.71 11.50 -5.80
CA VAL A 88 3.56 11.88 -4.97
C VAL A 88 3.73 11.29 -3.56
N ILE A 89 4.10 10.01 -3.46
CA ILE A 89 4.34 9.30 -2.21
C ILE A 89 5.82 8.93 -2.16
N LYS A 90 6.55 9.60 -1.25
CA LYS A 90 7.98 9.38 -1.07
C LYS A 90 8.28 8.07 -0.33
N THR A 91 9.50 7.56 -0.50
CA THR A 91 9.98 6.33 0.16
C THR A 91 10.04 6.43 1.68
N ASP A 92 10.14 7.63 2.23
CA ASP A 92 10.20 7.91 3.65
C ASP A 92 8.86 8.39 4.24
N PHE A 93 7.74 8.25 3.51
CA PHE A 93 6.44 8.78 3.93
C PHE A 93 6.04 8.33 5.34
N ALA A 94 6.29 7.06 5.72
CA ALA A 94 5.93 6.56 7.04
C ALA A 94 6.70 7.27 8.16
N LYS A 95 7.98 7.60 7.92
CA LYS A 95 8.80 8.37 8.86
C LYS A 95 8.34 9.81 8.93
N GLU A 96 8.04 10.43 7.78
CA GLU A 96 7.47 11.77 7.72
C GLU A 96 6.15 11.83 8.51
N LEU A 97 5.23 10.88 8.32
CA LEU A 97 3.96 10.83 9.05
C LEU A 97 4.18 10.76 10.56
N VAL A 98 4.97 9.79 11.03
CA VAL A 98 5.22 9.61 12.48
C VAL A 98 5.89 10.84 13.11
N THR A 99 6.75 11.54 12.37
CA THR A 99 7.44 12.74 12.87
C THR A 99 6.57 14.01 12.81
N TYR A 100 5.66 14.11 11.85
CA TYR A 100 4.73 15.23 11.70
C TYR A 100 3.60 15.18 12.73
N PHE A 101 3.19 13.98 13.17
CA PHE A 101 2.28 13.80 14.30
C PHE A 101 2.99 14.09 15.63
N LYS A 102 3.32 15.37 15.90
CA LYS A 102 3.79 15.78 17.22
C LYS A 102 2.66 15.57 18.25
N PRO A 103 2.97 15.11 19.48
CA PRO A 103 1.98 14.85 20.52
C PRO A 103 1.06 16.04 20.86
N GLN A 104 1.48 17.28 20.58
CA GLN A 104 0.71 18.49 20.87
C GLN A 104 -0.49 18.67 19.94
N ASP A 105 -0.44 18.15 18.71
CA ASP A 105 -1.56 18.24 17.76
C ASP A 105 -2.60 17.13 17.96
N LEU A 106 -2.18 15.98 18.52
CA LEU A 106 -3.04 14.82 18.80
C LEU A 106 -3.92 15.00 20.04
N GLN A 107 -3.50 15.81 21.03
CA GLN A 107 -4.25 16.05 22.28
C GLN A 107 -5.63 16.70 22.06
N ASN A 108 -5.83 17.37 20.92
CA ASN A 108 -7.09 18.05 20.61
C ASN A 108 -8.10 17.16 19.86
N PHE A 109 -7.66 16.04 19.27
CA PHE A 109 -8.48 15.18 18.41
C PHE A 109 -8.70 13.78 18.97
N VAL A 110 -7.72 13.27 19.72
CA VAL A 110 -7.81 11.99 20.38
C VAL A 110 -7.80 12.32 21.87
N GLY A 111 -8.94 12.10 22.54
CA GLY A 111 -9.04 12.29 24.00
C GLY A 111 -7.88 11.60 24.75
N PRO A 112 -7.64 11.93 26.02
CA PRO A 112 -6.40 11.62 26.73
C PRO A 112 -5.96 10.16 26.50
N VAL A 113 -4.96 9.98 25.65
CA VAL A 113 -4.37 8.66 25.39
C VAL A 113 -3.46 8.37 26.56
N ASN A 114 -3.85 7.39 27.39
CA ASN A 114 -2.98 6.87 28.44
C ASN A 114 -1.71 6.31 27.79
N ALA A 115 -0.60 7.05 27.92
CA ALA A 115 0.73 6.64 27.46
C ALA A 115 1.31 5.40 28.20
N ASN A 116 0.50 4.75 29.03
CA ASN A 116 0.83 3.55 29.81
C ASN A 116 0.18 2.27 29.23
N MET A 117 -0.10 2.21 27.92
CA MET A 117 -0.39 0.93 27.28
C MET A 117 0.93 0.19 27.04
N LYS A 118 1.38 -0.60 28.01
CA LYS A 118 2.46 -1.57 27.81
C LYS A 118 2.02 -2.53 26.69
N ARG A 119 2.76 -2.53 25.59
CA ARG A 119 2.72 -3.59 24.57
C ARG A 119 2.95 -4.91 25.30
N SER A 120 1.96 -5.80 25.32
CA SER A 120 2.18 -7.18 25.75
C SER A 120 3.17 -7.81 24.78
N GLU A 121 4.40 -8.04 25.24
CA GLU A 121 5.35 -8.92 24.60
C GLU A 121 4.83 -10.36 24.75
N THR A 122 3.99 -10.81 23.83
CA THR A 122 3.85 -12.23 23.56
C THR A 122 4.97 -12.62 22.60
N THR A 123 6.09 -13.06 23.17
CA THR A 123 7.15 -13.79 22.48
C THR A 123 6.54 -14.98 21.75
N LEU A 124 6.61 -14.97 20.42
CA LEU A 124 6.37 -16.15 19.59
C LEU A 124 7.66 -16.97 19.59
N ASP A 125 7.75 -17.95 20.49
CA ASP A 125 8.78 -18.98 20.43
C ASP A 125 8.51 -19.92 19.24
N PRO A 126 9.45 -20.09 18.30
CA PRO A 126 9.31 -21.06 17.22
C PRO A 126 9.53 -22.47 17.78
N LYS A 127 8.48 -23.29 17.84
CA LYS A 127 8.62 -24.73 18.10
C LYS A 127 9.32 -25.41 16.93
N GLY A 128 10.47 -26.03 17.23
CA GLY A 128 11.33 -26.73 16.29
C GLY A 128 10.72 -28.01 15.71
N ASN A 129 11.32 -28.41 14.59
CA ASN A 129 11.05 -29.61 13.81
C ASN A 129 11.28 -30.90 14.63
N GLU A 130 10.29 -31.79 14.65
CA GLU A 130 10.52 -33.23 14.78
C GLU A 130 9.77 -33.96 13.66
N LEU A 131 10.53 -34.70 12.86
CA LEU A 131 10.11 -35.54 11.75
C LEU A 131 9.88 -36.97 12.29
N PRO A 132 8.76 -37.65 12.01
CA PRO A 132 8.59 -39.03 12.44
C PRO A 132 9.18 -40.00 11.40
N THR A 133 10.05 -40.90 11.87
CA THR A 133 10.24 -42.26 11.32
C THR A 133 9.13 -43.17 11.80
#